data_AF-A0A656XX62-F1
#
_entry.id   AF-A0A656XX62-F1
#
_cell.length_a   1.000
_cell.length_b   1.000
_cell.length_c   1.000
_cell.angle_alpha   90.00
_cell.angle_beta   90.00
_cell.angle_gamma   90.00
#
_symmetry.space_group_name_H-M   'P 1'
#
loop_
_entity.id
_entity.type
_entity.pdbx_description
1 polymer ?
#
loop_
_entity_poly.entity_id
_entity_poly.type
_entity_poly.pdbx_seq_one_letter_code
_entity_poly.pdbx_strand_id
1 'polypeptide(L)'
;MNRDVVVHPDARVLAESVAARLLTHLVDVQSHRSPVHVVLTGGTVGIASLAAVAASPVRDAVDWSGVHLWWGDERFLPQGDADRNETQARDALLDALGDALPAENVHPMPAPSDDVPTPEAAAEAYAAELAGAGSPAFDVVLLGMGPDGHVASLFPGHEALDVTGRPTVGVHGSPKPPPERVSLTFDAIRAAREVWVVAAGAEKADAVASALRGVPVSTTPAAGALGTERTLWLVDVAATERLGTPSAISTTAAAFPAAPQTPDELWTQVDHYFSALTPEDVALVETRHAATAGGLPDIAVTPHQGKLLHLLAQTVGARRILEIGTLGGYSTLWLARALPADGRLTTLEIDPEHARVATDSLTQAGVDALVDVLVGPAADTLDGLIADGTEPYDLVFIDADKQSIPRYLEQTLELTHPGSVVVVDNVVRGGAVLDADHTDERVQGVRRMVDLLTDHPRYDATVVQTVGSKGYDGFALLRVRA
;
A
#
# COMPACT_ATOMS: atom_id res chain seq x y z
N MET A 1 -12.52 -0.51 6.18
CA MET A 1 -11.59 -0.87 7.27
C MET A 1 -10.19 -0.69 6.73
N ASN A 2 -9.34 0.08 7.42
CA ASN A 2 -7.95 0.27 6.99
C ASN A 2 -7.16 -1.03 7.20
N ARG A 3 -6.60 -1.57 6.13
CA ARG A 3 -5.54 -2.58 6.19
C ARG A 3 -4.23 -1.83 6.04
N ASP A 4 -3.48 -1.72 7.12
CA ASP A 4 -2.15 -1.11 7.09
C ASP A 4 -1.13 -2.19 6.73
N VAL A 5 -0.23 -1.92 5.79
CA VAL A 5 0.85 -2.83 5.42
C VAL A 5 2.17 -2.17 5.78
N VAL A 6 2.97 -2.84 6.60
CA VAL A 6 4.30 -2.41 7.03
C VAL A 6 5.30 -3.47 6.57
N VAL A 7 6.24 -3.04 5.72
CA VAL A 7 7.22 -3.91 5.08
C VAL A 7 8.58 -3.73 5.75
N HIS A 8 9.22 -4.84 6.11
CA HIS A 8 10.51 -4.91 6.75
C HIS A 8 11.56 -5.52 5.81
N PRO A 9 12.85 -5.18 5.96
CA PRO A 9 13.91 -5.68 5.07
C PRO A 9 13.98 -7.21 5.01
N ASP A 10 13.86 -7.87 6.16
CA ASP A 10 13.99 -9.32 6.30
C ASP A 10 13.19 -9.84 7.51
N ALA A 11 13.10 -11.17 7.63
CA ALA A 11 12.40 -11.86 8.72
C ALA A 11 12.92 -11.51 10.13
N ARG A 12 14.22 -11.20 10.29
CA ARG A 12 14.80 -10.86 11.59
C ARG A 12 14.35 -9.47 12.03
N VAL A 13 14.46 -8.49 11.14
CA VAL A 13 14.00 -7.11 11.40
C VAL A 13 12.49 -7.09 11.61
N LEU A 14 11.74 -7.90 10.85
CA LEU A 14 10.31 -8.08 11.06
C LEU A 14 10.01 -8.55 12.50
N ALA A 15 10.68 -9.59 12.99
CA ALA A 15 10.46 -10.10 14.35
C ALA A 15 10.80 -9.07 15.44
N GLU A 16 11.91 -8.35 15.30
CA GLU A 16 12.32 -7.26 16.21
C GLU A 16 11.29 -6.11 16.21
N SER A 17 10.77 -5.76 15.03
CA SER A 17 9.72 -4.74 14.88
C SER A 17 8.40 -5.16 15.51
N VAL A 18 7.96 -6.40 15.29
CA VAL A 18 6.76 -6.97 15.92
C VAL A 18 6.90 -6.90 17.45
N ALA A 19 8.06 -7.27 17.99
CA ALA A 19 8.34 -7.22 19.42
C ALA A 19 8.27 -5.80 19.99
N ALA A 20 8.97 -4.84 19.38
CA ALA A 20 8.97 -3.45 19.82
C ALA A 20 7.56 -2.84 19.75
N ARG A 21 6.82 -3.13 18.68
CA ARG A 21 5.44 -2.68 18.52
C ARG A 21 4.50 -3.30 19.55
N LEU A 22 4.63 -4.60 19.82
CA LEU A 22 3.82 -5.26 20.85
C LEU A 22 4.08 -4.64 22.22
N LEU A 23 5.34 -4.49 22.61
CA LEU A 23 5.72 -3.90 23.92
C LEU A 23 5.18 -2.48 24.09
N THR A 24 5.39 -1.62 23.10
CA THR A 24 4.90 -0.23 23.15
C THR A 24 3.37 -0.18 23.17
N HIS A 25 2.70 -1.00 22.36
CA HIS A 25 1.25 -1.09 22.37
C HIS A 25 0.70 -1.56 23.72
N LEU A 26 1.34 -2.56 24.36
CA LEU A 26 0.92 -3.02 25.68
C LEU A 26 1.04 -1.91 26.73
N VAL A 27 2.15 -1.16 26.75
CA VAL A 27 2.30 -0.01 27.67
C VAL A 27 1.20 1.04 27.46
N ASP A 28 0.89 1.36 26.20
CA ASP A 28 -0.14 2.35 25.86
C ASP A 28 -1.55 1.87 26.26
N VAL A 29 -1.90 0.61 25.94
CA VAL A 29 -3.21 0.04 26.29
C VAL A 29 -3.38 -0.09 27.80
N GLN A 30 -2.33 -0.52 28.52
CA GLN A 30 -2.36 -0.64 29.99
C GLN A 30 -2.59 0.69 30.71
N SER A 31 -2.34 1.82 30.05
CA SER A 31 -2.62 3.14 30.61
C SER A 31 -4.13 3.42 30.79
N HIS A 32 -5.00 2.64 30.15
CA HIS A 32 -6.45 2.85 30.19
C HIS A 32 -7.30 1.58 30.18
N ARG A 33 -6.69 0.39 30.10
CA ARG A 33 -7.37 -0.92 30.17
C ARG A 33 -6.56 -1.89 31.02
N SER A 34 -7.26 -2.67 31.83
CA SER A 34 -6.72 -3.82 32.55
C SER A 34 -7.89 -4.74 32.91
N PRO A 35 -7.81 -6.06 32.66
CA PRO A 35 -6.71 -6.77 32.00
C PRO A 35 -6.59 -6.45 30.49
N VAL A 36 -5.43 -6.77 29.91
CA VAL A 36 -5.14 -6.70 28.47
C VAL A 36 -5.00 -8.12 27.93
N HIS A 37 -5.68 -8.43 26.83
CA HIS A 37 -5.72 -9.79 26.28
C HIS A 37 -4.98 -9.88 24.94
N VAL A 38 -3.96 -10.75 24.88
CA VAL A 38 -3.11 -10.95 23.69
C VAL A 38 -3.20 -12.39 23.23
N VAL A 39 -3.48 -12.60 21.94
CA VAL A 39 -3.41 -13.92 21.31
C VAL A 39 -2.08 -14.07 20.59
N LEU A 40 -1.33 -15.10 20.98
CA LEU A 40 -0.06 -15.52 20.42
C LEU A 40 -0.25 -16.49 19.25
N THR A 41 0.81 -16.61 18.45
CA THR A 41 0.88 -17.53 17.31
C THR A 41 2.22 -18.26 17.33
N GLY A 42 2.23 -19.48 16.81
CA GLY A 42 3.46 -20.21 16.56
C GLY A 42 4.15 -19.79 15.26
N GLY A 43 4.96 -20.71 14.73
CA GLY A 43 5.70 -20.50 13.49
C GLY A 43 6.95 -19.63 13.67
N THR A 44 7.86 -19.72 12.70
CA THR A 44 9.23 -19.22 12.84
C THR A 44 9.32 -17.75 13.25
N VAL A 45 8.56 -16.87 12.57
CA VAL A 45 8.61 -15.42 12.87
C VAL A 45 7.82 -15.07 14.14
N GLY A 46 6.71 -15.76 14.42
CA GLY A 46 5.93 -15.55 15.64
C GLY A 46 6.79 -15.82 16.89
N ILE A 47 7.45 -16.97 16.93
CA ILE A 47 8.35 -17.34 18.03
C ILE A 47 9.60 -16.45 18.07
N ALA A 48 10.18 -16.09 16.92
CA ALA A 48 11.30 -15.14 16.90
C ALA A 48 10.91 -13.75 17.45
N SER A 49 9.66 -13.33 17.26
CA SER A 49 9.14 -12.09 17.83
C SER A 49 9.06 -12.18 19.35
N LEU A 50 8.63 -13.32 19.91
CA LEU A 50 8.62 -13.55 21.36
C LEU A 50 10.05 -13.53 21.95
N ALA A 51 11.01 -14.15 21.27
CA ALA A 51 12.42 -14.08 21.67
C ALA A 51 12.96 -12.64 21.64
N ALA A 52 12.57 -11.84 20.65
CA ALA A 52 12.92 -10.43 20.59
C ALA A 52 12.24 -9.59 21.68
N VAL A 53 11.00 -9.93 22.09
CA VAL A 53 10.35 -9.36 23.29
C VAL A 53 11.19 -9.66 24.53
N ALA A 54 11.61 -10.91 24.72
CA ALA A 54 12.38 -11.32 25.88
C ALA A 54 13.74 -10.59 25.99
N ALA A 55 14.36 -10.28 24.86
CA ALA A 55 15.64 -9.57 24.77
C ALA A 55 15.53 -8.03 24.88
N SER A 56 14.33 -7.47 24.76
CA SER A 56 14.12 -6.02 24.73
C SER A 56 14.12 -5.42 26.14
N PRO A 57 14.83 -4.30 26.41
CA PRO A 57 14.75 -3.62 27.69
C PRO A 57 13.37 -2.98 27.95
N VAL A 58 12.57 -2.74 26.90
CA VAL A 58 11.20 -2.21 27.03
C VAL A 58 10.26 -3.24 27.66
N ARG A 59 10.64 -4.53 27.66
CA ARG A 59 9.90 -5.62 28.31
C ARG A 59 9.58 -5.30 29.77
N ASP A 60 10.52 -4.68 30.49
CA ASP A 60 10.37 -4.40 31.91
C ASP A 60 9.46 -3.18 32.17
N ALA A 61 9.03 -2.46 31.13
CA ALA A 61 8.05 -1.38 31.23
C ALA A 61 6.59 -1.87 31.15
N VAL A 62 6.37 -3.09 30.68
CA VAL A 62 5.03 -3.71 30.62
C VAL A 62 4.70 -4.30 31.98
N ASP A 63 3.50 -4.02 32.49
CA ASP A 63 2.97 -4.66 33.70
C ASP A 63 2.40 -6.03 33.35
N TRP A 64 3.25 -7.05 33.30
CA TRP A 64 2.87 -8.42 32.93
C TRP A 64 1.81 -9.05 33.85
N SER A 65 1.60 -8.51 35.05
CA SER A 65 0.53 -8.98 35.95
C SER A 65 -0.88 -8.68 35.45
N GLY A 66 -1.01 -7.68 34.56
CA GLY A 66 -2.26 -7.33 33.88
C GLY A 66 -2.41 -7.87 32.46
N VAL A 67 -1.46 -8.68 31.97
CA VAL A 67 -1.48 -9.25 30.60
C VAL A 67 -1.94 -10.71 30.64
N HIS A 68 -2.98 -11.04 29.87
CA HIS A 68 -3.46 -12.39 29.65
C HIS A 68 -3.05 -12.89 28.26
N LEU A 69 -2.37 -14.04 28.21
CA LEU A 69 -1.86 -14.65 27.00
C LEU A 69 -2.70 -15.85 26.58
N TRP A 70 -3.11 -15.84 25.32
CA TRP A 70 -3.95 -16.86 24.66
C TRP A 70 -3.23 -17.35 23.40
N TRP A 71 -3.71 -18.42 22.78
CA TRP A 71 -3.21 -18.91 21.50
C TRP A 71 -4.28 -18.86 20.40
N GLY A 72 -3.86 -18.55 19.18
CA GLY A 72 -4.72 -18.52 17.99
C GLY A 72 -4.99 -19.91 17.44
N ASP A 73 -4.01 -20.80 17.53
CA ASP A 73 -4.11 -22.23 17.26
C ASP A 73 -3.07 -23.00 18.07
N GLU A 74 -3.24 -24.32 18.13
CA GLU A 74 -2.29 -25.22 18.77
C GLU A 74 -2.30 -26.59 18.08
N ARG A 75 -1.15 -27.25 18.14
CA ARG A 75 -0.96 -28.63 17.68
C ARG A 75 -1.44 -29.53 18.81
N PHE A 76 -2.39 -30.41 18.53
CA PHE A 76 -2.98 -31.29 19.54
C PHE A 76 -2.02 -32.45 19.85
N LEU A 77 -0.95 -32.12 20.56
CA LEU A 77 0.17 -32.99 20.92
C LEU A 77 0.36 -33.00 22.44
N PRO A 78 1.05 -34.01 23.00
CA PRO A 78 1.31 -34.09 24.44
C PRO A 78 1.90 -32.81 25.04
N GLN A 79 1.62 -32.55 26.31
CA GLN A 79 2.20 -31.43 27.04
C GLN A 79 3.74 -31.45 26.98
N GLY A 80 4.35 -30.31 26.66
CA GLY A 80 5.81 -30.17 26.54
C GLY A 80 6.40 -30.72 25.23
N ASP A 81 5.59 -31.18 24.29
CA ASP A 81 6.08 -31.55 22.96
C ASP A 81 6.68 -30.32 22.25
N ALA A 82 7.82 -30.49 21.59
CA ALA A 82 8.58 -29.41 20.97
C ALA A 82 7.83 -28.75 19.79
N ASP A 83 6.88 -29.46 19.17
CA ASP A 83 6.07 -28.93 18.06
C ASP A 83 4.85 -28.14 18.54
N ARG A 84 4.59 -28.06 19.85
CA ARG A 84 3.55 -27.20 20.40
C ARG A 84 3.95 -25.73 20.38
N ASN A 85 3.00 -24.89 20.00
CA ASN A 85 3.14 -23.44 20.03
C ASN A 85 3.37 -22.95 21.47
N GLU A 86 2.74 -23.58 22.47
CA GLU A 86 2.94 -23.22 23.87
C GLU A 86 4.37 -23.52 24.37
N THR A 87 4.89 -24.71 24.11
CA THR A 87 6.28 -25.08 24.47
C THR A 87 7.27 -24.07 23.88
N GLN A 88 7.11 -23.75 22.60
CA GLN A 88 7.98 -22.78 21.92
C GLN A 88 7.87 -21.37 22.50
N ALA A 89 6.66 -20.94 22.90
CA ALA A 89 6.46 -19.65 23.54
C ALA A 89 7.06 -19.56 24.94
N ARG A 90 7.04 -20.67 25.71
CA ARG A 90 7.74 -20.76 27.00
C ARG A 90 9.23 -20.55 26.87
N ASP A 91 9.85 -21.34 25.99
CA ASP A 91 11.28 -21.26 25.71
C ASP A 91 11.69 -19.86 25.22
N ALA A 92 10.86 -19.21 24.40
CA ALA A 92 11.17 -17.93 23.79
C ALA A 92 10.91 -16.72 24.70
N LEU A 93 9.91 -16.75 25.58
CA LEU A 93 9.50 -15.58 26.37
C LEU A 93 8.99 -15.91 27.77
N LEU A 94 7.98 -16.78 27.92
CA LEU A 94 7.21 -16.83 29.17
C LEU A 94 8.09 -17.23 30.36
N ASP A 95 9.05 -18.15 30.18
CA ASP A 95 9.94 -18.56 31.27
C ASP A 95 10.92 -17.44 31.66
N ALA A 96 11.27 -16.55 30.72
CA ALA A 96 12.10 -15.38 30.99
C ALA A 96 11.35 -14.26 31.73
N LEU A 97 10.01 -14.25 31.68
CA LEU A 97 9.18 -13.34 32.47
C LEU A 97 9.05 -13.80 33.92
N GLY A 98 9.12 -15.11 34.18
CA GLY A 98 9.06 -15.68 35.52
C GLY A 98 7.85 -15.16 36.31
N ASP A 99 8.09 -14.74 37.55
CA ASP A 99 7.03 -14.26 38.46
C ASP A 99 6.33 -12.97 38.00
N ALA A 100 6.87 -12.26 36.99
CA ALA A 100 6.21 -11.07 36.45
C ALA A 100 4.91 -11.42 35.70
N LEU A 101 4.82 -12.62 35.13
CA LEU A 101 3.64 -13.14 34.43
C LEU A 101 2.95 -14.20 35.30
N PRO A 102 1.82 -13.89 35.96
CA PRO A 102 1.08 -14.86 36.75
C PRO A 102 0.66 -16.08 35.92
N ALA A 103 0.79 -17.27 36.50
CA ALA A 103 0.47 -18.52 35.80
C ALA A 103 -1.00 -18.60 35.38
N GLU A 104 -1.90 -18.01 36.18
CA GLU A 104 -3.34 -17.90 35.89
C GLU A 104 -3.66 -17.01 34.70
N ASN A 105 -2.72 -16.19 34.23
CA ASN A 105 -2.88 -15.34 33.05
C ASN A 105 -2.40 -16.01 31.76
N VAL A 106 -1.92 -17.25 31.83
CA VAL A 106 -1.47 -18.02 30.67
C VAL A 106 -2.52 -19.07 30.36
N HIS A 107 -3.17 -18.93 29.20
CA HIS A 107 -4.33 -19.71 28.79
C HIS A 107 -3.97 -20.58 27.57
N PRO A 108 -3.26 -21.70 27.75
CA PRO A 108 -2.88 -22.56 26.63
C PRO A 108 -4.06 -23.39 26.14
N MET A 109 -4.12 -23.67 24.83
CA MET A 109 -5.07 -24.66 24.33
C MET A 109 -4.75 -26.04 24.95
N PRO A 110 -5.77 -26.81 25.38
CA PRO A 110 -5.55 -28.08 26.08
C PRO A 110 -4.77 -29.12 25.26
N ALA A 111 -3.86 -29.81 25.93
CA ALA A 111 -3.17 -30.99 25.39
C ALA A 111 -4.07 -32.25 25.47
N PRO A 112 -3.77 -33.31 24.70
CA PRO A 112 -4.42 -34.60 24.84
C PRO A 112 -4.26 -35.16 26.26
N SER A 113 -5.36 -35.58 26.87
CA SER A 113 -5.42 -36.22 28.19
C SER A 113 -6.67 -37.11 28.29
N ASP A 114 -6.86 -37.80 29.42
CA ASP A 114 -8.06 -38.60 29.65
C ASP A 114 -9.35 -37.75 29.63
N ASP A 115 -9.27 -36.51 30.13
CA ASP A 115 -10.40 -35.56 30.14
C ASP A 115 -10.57 -34.81 28.80
N VAL A 116 -9.50 -34.77 27.99
CA VAL A 116 -9.48 -34.09 26.68
C VAL A 116 -8.96 -35.06 25.62
N PRO A 117 -9.77 -36.04 25.17
CA PRO A 117 -9.29 -37.09 24.27
C PRO A 117 -9.25 -36.69 22.79
N THR A 118 -9.92 -35.60 22.39
CA THR A 118 -10.02 -35.17 20.98
C THR A 118 -9.82 -33.66 20.82
N PRO A 119 -9.48 -33.17 19.61
CA PRO A 119 -9.43 -31.74 19.33
C PRO A 119 -10.73 -30.99 19.60
N GLU A 120 -11.89 -31.63 19.43
CA GLU A 120 -13.20 -31.04 19.74
C GLU A 120 -13.35 -30.82 21.24
N ALA A 121 -12.98 -31.82 22.05
CA ALA A 121 -13.01 -31.68 23.51
C ALA A 121 -12.07 -30.55 23.96
N ALA A 122 -10.90 -30.41 23.31
CA ALA A 122 -9.97 -29.33 23.57
C ALA A 122 -10.55 -27.97 23.15
N ALA A 123 -11.18 -27.89 21.99
CA ALA A 123 -11.84 -26.68 21.50
C ALA A 123 -13.00 -26.26 22.42
N GLU A 124 -13.81 -27.21 22.90
CA GLU A 124 -14.91 -26.97 23.83
C GLU A 124 -14.41 -26.47 25.19
N ALA A 125 -13.38 -27.11 25.74
CA ALA A 125 -12.75 -26.68 26.99
C ALA A 125 -12.17 -25.26 26.86
N TYR A 126 -11.49 -24.96 25.76
CA TYR A 126 -10.93 -23.64 25.50
C TYR A 126 -12.02 -22.57 25.26
N ALA A 127 -13.12 -22.93 24.60
CA ALA A 127 -14.30 -22.05 24.48
C ALA A 127 -14.95 -21.76 25.84
N ALA A 128 -15.02 -22.76 26.72
CA ALA A 128 -15.54 -22.60 28.08
C ALA A 128 -14.65 -21.67 28.92
N GLU A 129 -13.32 -21.76 28.76
CA GLU A 129 -12.37 -20.86 29.40
C GLU A 129 -12.52 -19.41 28.89
N LEU A 130 -12.62 -19.23 27.57
CA LEU A 130 -12.91 -17.91 26.96
C LEU A 130 -14.22 -17.32 27.50
N ALA A 131 -15.27 -18.14 27.63
CA ALA A 131 -16.55 -17.72 28.21
C ALA A 131 -16.42 -17.37 29.71
N GLY A 132 -15.66 -18.15 30.47
CA GLY A 132 -15.35 -17.90 31.88
C GLY A 132 -14.60 -16.58 32.11
N ALA A 133 -13.76 -16.19 31.15
CA ALA A 133 -13.07 -14.90 31.11
C ALA A 133 -13.97 -13.74 30.61
N GLY A 134 -15.26 -13.98 30.36
CA GLY A 134 -16.22 -12.97 29.89
C GLY A 134 -16.20 -12.73 28.38
N SER A 135 -15.68 -13.67 27.59
CA SER A 135 -15.49 -13.55 26.14
C SER A 135 -14.73 -12.27 25.77
N PRO A 136 -13.46 -12.16 26.21
CA PRO A 136 -12.70 -10.92 26.10
C PRO A 136 -12.57 -10.50 24.63
N ALA A 137 -12.77 -9.21 24.36
CA ALA A 137 -12.33 -8.63 23.10
C ALA A 137 -10.81 -8.52 23.14
N PHE A 138 -10.12 -9.42 22.45
CA PHE A 138 -8.65 -9.42 22.39
C PHE A 138 -8.13 -8.06 21.93
N ASP A 139 -7.18 -7.48 22.66
CA ASP A 139 -6.55 -6.22 22.27
C ASP A 139 -5.68 -6.43 21.03
N VAL A 140 -4.90 -7.53 21.01
CA VAL A 140 -4.09 -7.92 19.85
C VAL A 140 -4.24 -9.41 19.58
N VAL A 141 -4.49 -9.76 18.32
CA VAL A 141 -4.34 -11.14 17.81
C VAL A 141 -3.17 -11.19 16.83
N LEU A 142 -2.10 -11.86 17.23
CA LEU A 142 -0.99 -12.18 16.33
C LEU A 142 -1.35 -13.43 15.52
N LEU A 143 -1.14 -13.39 14.20
CA LEU A 143 -1.35 -14.52 13.30
C LEU A 143 -0.15 -14.68 12.38
N GLY A 144 0.49 -15.86 12.42
CA GLY A 144 1.34 -16.29 11.32
C GLY A 144 0.52 -16.62 10.08
N MET A 145 1.14 -16.51 8.90
CA MET A 145 0.50 -16.89 7.63
C MET A 145 1.24 -18.04 6.92
N GLY A 146 0.48 -19.02 6.43
CA GLY A 146 0.96 -20.07 5.53
C GLY A 146 1.24 -19.59 4.10
N PRO A 147 2.06 -20.32 3.31
CA PRO A 147 2.26 -20.03 1.88
C PRO A 147 0.99 -20.24 1.03
N ASP A 148 0.04 -21.01 1.56
CA ASP A 148 -1.32 -21.26 1.08
C ASP A 148 -2.35 -20.25 1.64
N GLY A 149 -1.90 -19.25 2.41
CA GLY A 149 -2.76 -18.20 2.95
C GLY A 149 -3.60 -18.61 4.15
N HIS A 150 -3.38 -19.79 4.75
CA HIS A 150 -4.01 -20.11 6.03
C HIS A 150 -3.49 -19.19 7.15
N VAL A 151 -4.34 -18.95 8.13
CA VAL A 151 -4.01 -18.32 9.43
C VAL A 151 -4.56 -19.21 10.54
N ALA A 152 -3.93 -19.17 11.72
CA ALA A 152 -4.22 -20.15 12.78
C ALA A 152 -4.15 -21.57 12.19
N SER A 153 -5.16 -22.42 12.44
CA SER A 153 -5.32 -23.69 11.74
C SER A 153 -6.54 -23.70 10.79
N LEU A 154 -6.83 -22.55 10.15
CA LEU A 154 -7.92 -22.36 9.19
C LEU A 154 -7.40 -22.38 7.74
N PHE A 155 -7.49 -23.54 7.09
CA PHE A 155 -6.91 -23.80 5.77
C PHE A 155 -7.89 -23.58 4.61
N PRO A 156 -7.42 -23.18 3.41
CA PRO A 156 -8.26 -23.13 2.22
C PRO A 156 -8.92 -24.48 1.93
N GLY A 157 -10.23 -24.48 1.70
CA GLY A 157 -11.01 -25.68 1.38
C GLY A 157 -11.20 -26.67 2.53
N HIS A 158 -10.81 -26.33 3.76
CA HIS A 158 -10.99 -27.17 4.95
C HIS A 158 -12.29 -26.84 5.69
N GLU A 159 -12.99 -27.84 6.23
CA GLU A 159 -14.31 -27.65 6.89
C GLU A 159 -14.27 -26.71 8.10
N ALA A 160 -13.14 -26.68 8.82
CA ALA A 160 -12.93 -25.77 9.95
C ALA A 160 -13.08 -24.29 9.57
N LEU A 161 -12.90 -23.94 8.29
CA LEU A 161 -13.05 -22.59 7.77
C LEU A 161 -14.51 -22.10 7.78
N ASP A 162 -15.45 -23.03 7.66
CA ASP A 162 -16.89 -22.76 7.55
C ASP A 162 -17.61 -22.76 8.91
N VAL A 163 -16.89 -23.05 9.99
CA VAL A 163 -17.44 -23.10 11.35
C VAL A 163 -17.77 -21.68 11.84
N THR A 164 -19.05 -21.48 12.19
CA THR A 164 -19.60 -20.23 12.70
C THR A 164 -20.44 -20.50 13.97
N GLY A 165 -20.69 -19.45 14.75
CA GLY A 165 -21.47 -19.51 15.99
C GLY A 165 -20.71 -20.08 17.19
N ARG A 166 -19.38 -20.26 17.08
CA ARG A 166 -18.50 -20.72 18.17
C ARG A 166 -17.10 -20.11 18.02
N PRO A 167 -16.38 -19.84 19.13
CA PRO A 167 -15.08 -19.17 19.08
C PRO A 167 -13.91 -20.09 18.70
N THR A 168 -14.09 -21.41 18.81
CA THR A 168 -13.03 -22.42 18.65
C THR A 168 -13.52 -23.62 17.85
N VAL A 169 -12.59 -24.36 17.25
CA VAL A 169 -12.88 -25.54 16.44
C VAL A 169 -11.75 -26.57 16.55
N GLY A 170 -12.11 -27.86 16.63
CA GLY A 170 -11.20 -28.98 16.46
C GLY A 170 -10.91 -29.21 14.98
N VAL A 171 -9.66 -29.47 14.63
CA VAL A 171 -9.21 -29.60 13.25
C VAL A 171 -8.55 -30.96 13.07
N HIS A 172 -9.17 -31.80 12.27
CA HIS A 172 -8.64 -33.09 11.83
C HIS A 172 -8.05 -32.97 10.42
N GLY A 173 -7.09 -33.83 10.07
CA GLY A 173 -6.63 -33.92 8.68
C GLY A 173 -5.98 -32.65 8.13
N SER A 174 -5.39 -31.80 8.98
CA SER A 174 -4.68 -30.60 8.55
C SER A 174 -3.69 -30.92 7.42
N PRO A 175 -3.69 -30.15 6.31
CA PRO A 175 -2.75 -30.34 5.19
C PRO A 175 -1.29 -30.20 5.60
N LYS A 176 -1.02 -29.59 6.77
CA LYS A 176 0.31 -29.49 7.37
C LYS A 176 0.40 -30.34 8.63
N PRO A 177 1.46 -31.18 8.76
CA PRO A 177 1.66 -31.96 9.97
C PRO A 177 1.85 -31.06 11.21
N PRO A 178 1.48 -31.54 12.41
CA PRO A 178 0.62 -32.69 12.66
C PRO A 178 -0.83 -32.43 12.19
N PRO A 179 -1.60 -33.49 11.85
CA PRO A 179 -2.95 -33.36 11.29
C PRO A 179 -3.99 -32.89 12.30
N GLU A 180 -3.75 -33.14 13.58
CA GLU A 180 -4.65 -32.84 14.71
C GLU A 180 -4.29 -31.48 15.33
N ARG A 181 -5.22 -30.54 15.29
CA ARG A 181 -5.05 -29.15 15.75
C ARG A 181 -6.30 -28.62 16.43
N VAL A 182 -6.13 -27.57 17.22
CA VAL A 182 -7.22 -26.76 17.77
C VAL A 182 -7.02 -25.33 17.28
N SER A 183 -8.09 -24.65 16.88
CA SER A 183 -8.01 -23.30 16.30
C SER A 183 -9.07 -22.37 16.87
N LEU A 184 -8.76 -21.09 16.95
CA LEU A 184 -9.79 -20.04 16.93
C LEU A 184 -10.49 -20.04 15.57
N THR A 185 -11.78 -19.72 15.57
CA THR A 185 -12.57 -19.47 14.36
C THR A 185 -12.46 -18.00 13.95
N PHE A 186 -12.98 -17.65 12.76
CA PHE A 186 -13.07 -16.25 12.37
C PHE A 186 -14.02 -15.42 13.25
N ASP A 187 -14.99 -16.04 13.92
CA ASP A 187 -15.86 -15.33 14.86
C ASP A 187 -15.04 -14.77 16.04
N ALA A 188 -14.10 -15.57 16.57
CA ALA A 188 -13.20 -15.12 17.63
C ALA A 188 -12.13 -14.14 17.11
N ILE A 189 -11.49 -14.45 15.97
CA ILE A 189 -10.45 -13.58 15.40
C ILE A 189 -11.02 -12.19 15.07
N ARG A 190 -12.21 -12.12 14.47
CA ARG A 190 -12.82 -10.84 14.06
C ARG A 190 -13.45 -10.04 15.20
N ALA A 191 -13.54 -10.63 16.39
CA ALA A 191 -13.95 -9.91 17.60
C ALA A 191 -12.80 -9.10 18.22
N ALA A 192 -11.55 -9.32 17.79
CA ALA A 192 -10.39 -8.60 18.29
C ALA A 192 -10.41 -7.12 17.89
N ARG A 193 -9.79 -6.26 18.71
CA ARG A 193 -9.55 -4.85 18.39
C ARG A 193 -8.54 -4.74 17.25
N GLU A 194 -7.36 -5.32 17.45
CA GLU A 194 -6.32 -5.39 16.44
C GLU A 194 -6.02 -6.82 16.03
N VAL A 195 -5.91 -7.06 14.72
CA VAL A 195 -5.39 -8.31 14.15
C VAL A 195 -4.12 -8.01 13.38
N TRP A 196 -3.02 -8.65 13.78
CA TRP A 196 -1.70 -8.48 13.18
C TRP A 196 -1.29 -9.75 12.44
N VAL A 197 -1.22 -9.67 11.11
CA VAL A 197 -0.76 -10.77 10.26
C VAL A 197 0.74 -10.63 10.03
N VAL A 198 1.51 -11.61 10.48
CA VAL A 198 2.98 -11.63 10.41
C VAL A 198 3.42 -12.67 9.39
N ALA A 199 4.08 -12.23 8.31
CA ALA A 199 4.53 -13.10 7.24
C ALA A 199 5.88 -12.68 6.63
N ALA A 200 6.85 -13.59 6.67
CA ALA A 200 8.14 -13.40 5.99
C ALA A 200 8.43 -14.53 5.01
N GLY A 201 9.23 -14.23 3.99
CA GLY A 201 9.74 -15.18 3.02
C GLY A 201 8.99 -15.15 1.68
N ALA A 202 9.72 -15.39 0.60
CA ALA A 202 9.20 -15.37 -0.77
C ALA A 202 8.11 -16.43 -0.99
N GLU A 203 8.13 -17.53 -0.24
CA GLU A 203 7.08 -18.55 -0.30
C GLU A 203 5.71 -18.04 0.17
N LYS A 204 5.66 -16.88 0.84
CA LYS A 204 4.42 -16.24 1.29
C LYS A 204 3.88 -15.23 0.28
N ALA A 205 4.68 -14.82 -0.71
CA ALA A 205 4.38 -13.66 -1.53
C ALA A 205 3.03 -13.75 -2.25
N ASP A 206 2.72 -14.90 -2.84
CA ASP A 206 1.44 -15.12 -3.52
C ASP A 206 0.24 -15.06 -2.57
N ALA A 207 0.37 -15.64 -1.37
CA ALA A 207 -0.69 -15.61 -0.36
C ALA A 207 -0.89 -14.21 0.24
N VAL A 208 0.20 -13.47 0.51
CA VAL A 208 0.13 -12.07 0.98
C VAL A 208 -0.58 -11.23 -0.08
N ALA A 209 -0.16 -11.33 -1.34
CA ALA A 209 -0.76 -10.59 -2.43
C ALA A 209 -2.25 -10.91 -2.61
N SER A 210 -2.61 -12.20 -2.58
CA SER A 210 -4.00 -12.64 -2.68
C SER A 210 -4.86 -12.09 -1.54
N ALA A 211 -4.38 -12.18 -0.30
CA ALA A 211 -5.13 -11.73 0.86
C ALA A 211 -5.37 -10.21 0.84
N LEU A 212 -4.33 -9.44 0.50
CA LEU A 212 -4.40 -7.99 0.43
C LEU A 212 -5.27 -7.50 -0.75
N ARG A 213 -5.28 -8.23 -1.87
CA ARG A 213 -6.20 -8.00 -3.01
C ARG A 213 -7.66 -8.39 -2.72
N GLY A 214 -7.94 -8.96 -1.56
CA GLY A 214 -9.30 -9.33 -1.18
C GLY A 214 -9.82 -10.58 -1.88
N VAL A 215 -8.92 -11.49 -2.29
CA VAL A 215 -9.29 -12.84 -2.74
C VAL A 215 -10.16 -13.49 -1.65
N PRO A 216 -11.24 -14.23 -2.01
CA PRO A 216 -12.18 -14.76 -1.04
C PRO A 216 -11.53 -15.59 0.07
N VAL A 217 -12.09 -15.51 1.29
CA VAL A 217 -11.61 -16.24 2.47
C VAL A 217 -11.54 -17.75 2.21
N SER A 218 -12.45 -18.30 1.41
CA SER A 218 -12.47 -19.72 1.03
C SER A 218 -11.21 -20.19 0.30
N THR A 219 -10.56 -19.29 -0.43
CA THR A 219 -9.31 -19.55 -1.17
C THR A 219 -8.08 -18.94 -0.50
N THR A 220 -8.25 -17.86 0.27
CA THR A 220 -7.17 -17.21 1.01
C THR A 220 -7.66 -16.78 2.39
N PRO A 221 -7.64 -17.69 3.38
CA PRO A 221 -8.16 -17.44 4.72
C PRO A 221 -7.62 -16.17 5.38
N ALA A 222 -6.35 -15.82 5.17
CA ALA A 222 -5.74 -14.60 5.69
C ALA A 222 -6.48 -13.30 5.29
N ALA A 223 -7.25 -13.29 4.19
CA ALA A 223 -8.11 -12.16 3.83
C ALA A 223 -9.21 -11.89 4.88
N GLY A 224 -9.58 -12.91 5.65
CA GLY A 224 -10.60 -12.88 6.70
C GLY A 224 -10.06 -12.49 8.08
N ALA A 225 -8.75 -12.33 8.23
CA ALA A 225 -8.09 -11.89 9.46
C ALA A 225 -8.26 -10.37 9.63
N LEU A 226 -9.42 -9.96 10.14
CA LEU A 226 -9.80 -8.55 10.24
C LEU A 226 -10.07 -8.18 11.71
N GLY A 227 -9.42 -7.12 12.21
CA GLY A 227 -9.74 -6.54 13.51
C GLY A 227 -10.84 -5.48 13.41
N THR A 228 -11.54 -5.25 14.52
CA THR A 228 -12.63 -4.27 14.62
C THR A 228 -12.14 -2.82 14.58
N GLU A 229 -10.94 -2.55 15.11
CA GLU A 229 -10.30 -1.24 15.10
C GLU A 229 -9.20 -1.17 14.04
N ARG A 230 -8.36 -2.20 13.95
CA ARG A 230 -7.21 -2.21 13.05
C ARG A 230 -6.89 -3.61 12.51
N THR A 231 -6.49 -3.67 11.25
CA THR A 231 -5.82 -4.84 10.68
C THR A 231 -4.44 -4.42 10.16
N LEU A 232 -3.39 -5.04 10.71
CA LEU A 232 -2.01 -4.69 10.42
C LEU A 232 -1.29 -5.89 9.78
N TRP A 233 -0.66 -5.67 8.63
CA TRP A 233 0.17 -6.65 7.95
C TRP A 233 1.62 -6.28 8.17
N LEU A 234 2.34 -7.12 8.93
CA LEU A 234 3.75 -6.99 9.23
C LEU A 234 4.49 -8.03 8.38
N VAL A 235 5.08 -7.57 7.28
CA VAL A 235 5.66 -8.46 6.27
C VAL A 235 7.12 -8.12 5.98
N ASP A 236 7.89 -9.05 5.40
CA ASP A 236 9.21 -8.72 4.86
C ASP A 236 9.17 -8.43 3.35
N VAL A 237 10.25 -7.87 2.80
CA VAL A 237 10.35 -7.54 1.36
C VAL A 237 10.06 -8.77 0.50
N ALA A 238 10.61 -9.93 0.87
CA ALA A 238 10.42 -11.18 0.12
C ALA A 238 8.94 -11.59 0.06
N ALA A 239 8.18 -11.43 1.15
CA ALA A 239 6.75 -11.68 1.19
C ALA A 239 5.90 -10.65 0.42
N THR A 240 6.50 -9.59 -0.13
CA THR A 240 5.81 -8.56 -0.93
C THR A 240 6.10 -8.61 -2.42
N GLU A 241 6.97 -9.52 -2.89
CA GLU A 241 7.41 -9.57 -4.30
C GLU A 241 6.26 -9.67 -5.32
N ARG A 242 5.11 -10.21 -4.90
CA ARG A 242 3.91 -10.40 -5.74
C ARG A 242 2.85 -9.33 -5.58
N LEU A 243 3.05 -8.35 -4.69
CA LEU A 243 2.22 -7.15 -4.58
C LEU A 243 2.47 -6.17 -5.73
N GLY A 244 3.43 -6.47 -6.60
CA GLY A 244 3.93 -5.56 -7.63
C GLY A 244 4.76 -4.47 -6.99
N THR A 245 5.91 -4.11 -7.57
CA THR A 245 6.86 -3.17 -6.96
C THR A 245 6.15 -1.87 -6.56
N PRO A 246 6.07 -1.56 -5.26
CA PRO A 246 5.84 -0.21 -4.84
C PRO A 246 7.20 0.49 -4.93
N SER A 247 7.43 1.29 -5.98
CA SER A 247 8.48 2.33 -5.90
C SER A 247 8.12 3.47 -4.92
N ALA A 248 7.15 3.26 -4.04
CA ALA A 248 6.60 4.30 -3.16
C ALA A 248 6.05 3.73 -1.84
N ILE A 249 6.72 2.77 -1.19
CA ILE A 249 6.33 2.40 0.19
C ILE A 249 7.59 2.28 1.05
N SER A 250 8.10 3.44 1.46
CA SER A 250 8.83 3.59 2.71
C SER A 250 8.13 4.65 3.53
N THR A 251 7.26 4.20 4.40
CA THR A 251 6.65 5.05 5.41
C THR A 251 6.74 4.32 6.74
N THR A 252 7.90 4.46 7.39
CA THR A 252 8.07 4.64 8.85
C THR A 252 9.56 4.75 9.19
N ALA A 253 9.99 5.98 9.53
CA ALA A 253 11.26 6.37 10.16
C ALA A 253 12.45 5.40 10.00
N ALA A 254 13.07 5.37 8.81
CA ALA A 254 14.36 4.73 8.62
C ALA A 254 15.45 5.55 9.32
N ALA A 255 16.38 4.85 9.98
CA ALA A 255 17.74 5.33 10.10
C ALA A 255 18.18 5.87 8.73
N PHE A 256 18.82 7.05 8.71
CA PHE A 256 19.24 7.70 7.47
C PHE A 256 19.93 6.70 6.53
N PRO A 257 19.54 6.64 5.24
CA PRO A 257 20.25 5.81 4.27
C PRO A 257 21.74 6.17 4.25
N ALA A 258 22.58 5.24 3.80
CA ALA A 258 23.98 5.54 3.57
C ALA A 258 24.10 6.78 2.68
N ALA A 259 25.09 7.64 2.97
CA ALA A 259 25.27 8.90 2.26
C ALA A 259 25.33 8.65 0.73
N PRO A 260 24.54 9.37 -0.08
CA PRO A 260 24.50 9.16 -1.51
C PRO A 260 25.86 9.43 -2.14
N GLN A 261 26.26 8.60 -3.09
CA GLN A 261 27.55 8.69 -3.79
C GLN A 261 27.42 9.41 -5.14
N THR A 262 26.21 9.51 -5.68
CA THR A 262 25.93 10.17 -6.96
C THR A 262 24.76 11.17 -6.84
N PRO A 263 24.63 12.14 -7.75
CA PRO A 263 23.46 13.02 -7.81
C PRO A 263 22.15 12.24 -7.96
N ASP A 264 22.10 11.21 -8.83
CA ASP A 264 20.89 10.41 -9.06
C ASP A 264 20.44 9.66 -7.81
N GLU A 265 21.39 9.10 -7.04
CA GLU A 265 21.10 8.49 -5.74
C GLU A 265 20.58 9.52 -4.74
N LEU A 266 21.20 10.71 -4.67
CA LEU A 266 20.75 11.79 -3.80
C LEU A 266 19.32 12.20 -4.15
N TRP A 267 19.01 12.42 -5.43
CA TRP A 267 17.69 12.84 -5.89
C TRP A 267 16.63 11.78 -5.58
N THR A 268 16.95 10.51 -5.81
CA THR A 268 16.07 9.38 -5.50
C THR A 268 15.79 9.28 -3.99
N GLN A 269 16.82 9.42 -3.15
CA GLN A 269 16.67 9.39 -1.69
C GLN A 269 15.84 10.58 -1.18
N VAL A 270 15.99 11.77 -1.78
CA VAL A 270 15.19 12.94 -1.44
C VAL A 270 13.72 12.76 -1.84
N ASP A 271 13.44 12.28 -3.05
CA ASP A 271 12.07 11.93 -3.47
C ASP A 271 11.44 10.91 -2.52
N HIS A 272 12.21 9.89 -2.15
CA HIS A 272 11.76 8.86 -1.22
C HIS A 272 11.43 9.43 0.16
N TYR A 273 12.25 10.33 0.69
CA TYR A 273 11.97 11.04 1.95
C TYR A 273 10.64 11.81 1.90
N PHE A 274 10.37 12.52 0.81
CA PHE A 274 9.13 13.28 0.64
C PHE A 274 7.91 12.43 0.26
N SER A 275 8.09 11.13 -0.06
CA SER A 275 6.98 10.24 -0.45
C SER A 275 5.88 10.14 0.60
N ALA A 276 6.20 10.42 1.88
CA ALA A 276 5.23 10.53 2.97
C ALA A 276 4.14 11.60 2.73
N LEU A 277 4.41 12.62 1.92
CA LEU A 277 3.44 13.67 1.53
C LEU A 277 2.66 13.32 0.26
N THR A 278 3.07 12.27 -0.44
CA THR A 278 2.47 11.80 -1.69
C THR A 278 2.12 10.32 -1.60
N PRO A 279 1.32 9.90 -0.60
CA PRO A 279 0.92 8.51 -0.48
C PRO A 279 0.14 8.11 -1.74
N GLU A 280 0.61 7.07 -2.42
CA GLU A 280 -0.13 6.46 -3.52
C GLU A 280 -1.13 5.46 -2.95
N ASP A 281 -2.35 5.49 -3.49
CA ASP A 281 -3.35 4.46 -3.22
C ASP A 281 -3.28 3.34 -4.28
N VAL A 282 -4.07 2.29 -4.05
CA VAL A 282 -4.11 1.12 -4.95
C VAL A 282 -4.41 1.54 -6.39
N ALA A 283 -5.31 2.51 -6.62
CA ALA A 283 -5.67 2.91 -7.99
C ALA A 283 -4.48 3.53 -8.76
N LEU A 284 -3.69 4.38 -8.12
CA LEU A 284 -2.49 4.97 -8.74
C LEU A 284 -1.42 3.92 -9.04
N VAL A 285 -1.20 2.99 -8.11
CA VAL A 285 -0.25 1.88 -8.29
C VAL A 285 -0.69 0.96 -9.43
N GLU A 286 -1.95 0.54 -9.44
CA GLU A 286 -2.52 -0.35 -10.46
C GLU A 286 -2.51 0.32 -11.85
N THR A 287 -2.72 1.64 -11.95
CA THR A 287 -2.62 2.36 -13.22
C THR A 287 -1.21 2.26 -13.82
N ARG A 288 -0.15 2.37 -13.02
CA ARG A 288 1.24 2.19 -13.49
C ARG A 288 1.55 0.73 -13.85
N HIS A 289 1.01 -0.22 -13.08
CA HIS A 289 1.16 -1.64 -13.38
C HIS A 289 0.44 -2.03 -14.66
N ALA A 290 -0.76 -1.54 -14.90
CA ALA A 290 -1.52 -1.76 -16.13
C ALA A 290 -0.76 -1.21 -17.35
N ALA A 291 -0.17 -0.01 -17.24
CA ALA A 291 0.71 0.53 -18.29
C ALA A 291 1.89 -0.41 -18.57
N THR A 292 2.60 -0.85 -17.53
CA THR A 292 3.75 -1.76 -17.67
C THR A 292 3.34 -3.10 -18.28
N ALA A 293 2.23 -3.68 -17.82
CA ALA A 293 1.69 -4.95 -18.32
C ALA A 293 1.18 -4.85 -19.78
N GLY A 294 0.68 -3.69 -20.17
CA GLY A 294 0.32 -3.36 -21.55
C GLY A 294 1.53 -3.09 -22.46
N GLY A 295 2.75 -3.11 -21.92
CA GLY A 295 3.97 -2.84 -22.68
C GLY A 295 4.20 -1.35 -23.00
N LEU A 296 3.53 -0.45 -22.28
CA LEU A 296 3.71 0.99 -22.45
C LEU A 296 5.09 1.43 -21.94
N PRO A 297 5.69 2.49 -22.51
CA PRO A 297 6.95 3.03 -22.03
C PRO A 297 6.83 3.59 -20.60
N ASP A 298 7.85 3.37 -19.75
CA ASP A 298 7.93 3.89 -18.38
C ASP A 298 8.37 5.37 -18.35
N ILE A 299 7.54 6.22 -18.98
CA ILE A 299 7.75 7.66 -19.14
C ILE A 299 6.69 8.50 -18.42
N ALA A 300 5.80 7.86 -17.65
CA ALA A 300 4.83 8.58 -16.83
C ALA A 300 5.54 9.50 -15.80
N VAL A 301 4.86 10.59 -15.45
CA VAL A 301 5.28 11.48 -14.37
C VAL A 301 5.50 10.73 -13.05
N THR A 302 6.39 11.23 -12.22
CA THR A 302 6.59 10.69 -10.85
C THR A 302 5.40 11.00 -9.94
N PRO A 303 5.22 10.30 -8.80
CA PRO A 303 4.16 10.62 -7.84
C PRO A 303 4.19 12.07 -7.34
N HIS A 304 5.38 12.63 -7.17
CA HIS A 304 5.58 14.04 -6.77
C HIS A 304 5.07 15.01 -7.82
N GLN A 305 5.37 14.74 -9.10
CA GLN A 305 4.86 15.54 -10.21
C GLN A 305 3.34 15.39 -10.39
N GLY A 306 2.81 14.17 -10.26
CA GLY A 306 1.36 13.94 -10.26
C GLY A 306 0.64 14.70 -9.14
N LYS A 307 1.20 14.67 -7.92
CA LYS A 307 0.66 15.44 -6.79
C LYS A 307 0.73 16.95 -7.02
N LEU A 308 1.81 17.45 -7.63
CA LEU A 308 1.92 18.86 -8.02
C LEU A 308 0.80 19.26 -8.99
N LEU A 309 0.58 18.47 -10.05
CA LEU A 309 -0.50 18.71 -11.03
C LEU A 309 -1.88 18.75 -10.34
N HIS A 310 -2.14 17.79 -9.45
CA HIS A 310 -3.36 17.76 -8.65
C HIS A 310 -3.55 19.03 -7.80
N LEU A 311 -2.49 19.48 -7.12
CA LEU A 311 -2.55 20.69 -6.30
C LEU A 311 -2.71 21.97 -7.14
N LEU A 312 -2.08 22.04 -8.32
CA LEU A 312 -2.27 23.15 -9.25
C LEU A 312 -3.72 23.22 -9.73
N ALA A 313 -4.30 22.08 -10.14
CA ALA A 313 -5.70 22.00 -10.53
C ALA A 313 -6.65 22.47 -9.41
N GLN A 314 -6.41 22.06 -8.16
CA GLN A 314 -7.19 22.54 -7.02
C GLN A 314 -6.99 24.04 -6.75
N THR A 315 -5.76 24.54 -6.87
CA THR A 315 -5.41 25.93 -6.57
C THR A 315 -6.08 26.89 -7.56
N VAL A 316 -6.16 26.52 -8.83
CA VAL A 316 -6.88 27.32 -9.84
C VAL A 316 -8.39 27.12 -9.79
N GLY A 317 -8.87 26.15 -9.01
CA GLY A 317 -10.28 25.79 -8.94
C GLY A 317 -10.78 25.18 -10.25
N ALA A 318 -9.95 24.35 -10.90
CA ALA A 318 -10.25 23.80 -12.22
C ALA A 318 -11.56 22.99 -12.20
N ARG A 319 -12.41 23.27 -13.19
CA ARG A 319 -13.62 22.52 -13.49
C ARG A 319 -13.51 21.84 -14.85
N ARG A 320 -12.71 22.39 -15.76
CA ARG A 320 -12.42 21.86 -17.08
C ARG A 320 -10.91 21.74 -17.26
N ILE A 321 -10.42 20.51 -17.44
CA ILE A 321 -9.01 20.21 -17.66
C ILE A 321 -8.82 19.63 -19.06
N LEU A 322 -7.80 20.10 -19.78
CA LEU A 322 -7.34 19.49 -21.02
C LEU A 322 -5.96 18.86 -20.78
N GLU A 323 -5.78 17.61 -21.16
CA GLU A 323 -4.50 16.91 -21.14
C GLU A 323 -4.11 16.49 -22.55
N ILE A 324 -2.89 16.82 -22.96
CA ILE A 324 -2.32 16.45 -24.25
C ILE A 324 -1.23 15.42 -23.98
N GLY A 325 -1.53 14.14 -24.23
CA GLY A 325 -0.69 12.99 -23.87
C GLY A 325 -1.25 12.24 -22.65
N THR A 326 -1.93 11.12 -22.89
CA THR A 326 -2.59 10.31 -21.84
C THR A 326 -1.70 9.17 -21.35
N LEU A 327 -0.96 8.53 -22.26
CA LEU A 327 -0.23 7.28 -22.03
C LEU A 327 -1.13 6.22 -21.37
N GLY A 328 -0.81 5.82 -20.14
CA GLY A 328 -1.55 4.82 -19.36
C GLY A 328 -2.54 5.44 -18.37
N GLY A 329 -2.72 6.76 -18.36
CA GLY A 329 -3.72 7.44 -17.53
C GLY A 329 -3.25 7.85 -16.12
N TYR A 330 -1.95 7.77 -15.81
CA TYR A 330 -1.44 8.05 -14.45
C TYR A 330 -1.57 9.53 -14.05
N SER A 331 -1.12 10.46 -14.88
CA SER A 331 -1.33 11.91 -14.69
C SER A 331 -2.82 12.26 -14.76
N THR A 332 -3.54 11.63 -15.69
CA THR A 332 -4.98 11.79 -15.87
C THR A 332 -5.74 11.48 -14.58
N LEU A 333 -5.38 10.41 -13.88
CA LEU A 333 -6.00 10.04 -12.61
C LEU A 333 -5.76 11.08 -11.51
N TRP A 334 -4.55 11.64 -11.42
CA TRP A 334 -4.24 12.73 -10.49
C TRP A 334 -5.08 13.98 -10.75
N LEU A 335 -5.18 14.37 -12.03
CA LEU A 335 -5.95 15.52 -12.49
C LEU A 335 -7.46 15.32 -12.31
N ALA A 336 -8.00 14.14 -12.67
CA ALA A 336 -9.41 13.81 -12.51
C ALA A 336 -9.85 13.90 -11.04
N ARG A 337 -9.00 13.47 -10.10
CA ARG A 337 -9.26 13.56 -8.66
C ARG A 337 -9.22 14.98 -8.10
N ALA A 338 -8.68 15.94 -8.84
CA ALA A 338 -8.71 17.35 -8.43
C ALA A 338 -10.04 18.03 -8.79
N LEU A 339 -10.82 17.45 -9.71
CA LEU A 339 -12.07 18.04 -10.20
C LEU A 339 -13.21 17.90 -9.19
N PRO A 340 -14.17 18.84 -9.17
CA PRO A 340 -15.46 18.62 -8.53
C PRO A 340 -16.26 17.53 -9.26
N ALA A 341 -17.31 17.02 -8.62
CA ALA A 341 -18.15 15.94 -9.17
C ALA A 341 -18.83 16.28 -10.52
N ASP A 342 -18.98 17.58 -10.83
CA ASP A 342 -19.53 18.09 -12.08
C ASP A 342 -18.46 18.64 -13.04
N GLY A 343 -17.18 18.41 -12.74
CA GLY A 343 -16.05 18.76 -13.59
C GLY A 343 -15.88 17.80 -14.77
N ARG A 344 -15.00 18.20 -15.70
CA ARG A 344 -14.65 17.42 -16.91
C ARG A 344 -13.17 17.48 -17.19
N LEU A 345 -12.59 16.34 -17.54
CA LEU A 345 -11.23 16.22 -18.05
C LEU A 345 -11.29 15.64 -19.47
N THR A 346 -10.77 16.36 -20.45
CA THR A 346 -10.55 15.84 -21.81
C THR A 346 -9.07 15.47 -21.95
N THR A 347 -8.75 14.23 -22.30
CA THR A 347 -7.36 13.78 -22.49
C THR A 347 -7.17 13.22 -23.90
N LEU A 348 -6.04 13.55 -24.53
CA LEU A 348 -5.74 13.22 -25.92
C LEU A 348 -4.65 12.15 -26.00
N GLU A 349 -4.95 11.04 -26.66
CA GLU A 349 -3.99 9.94 -26.87
C GLU A 349 -3.92 9.56 -28.34
N ILE A 350 -2.71 9.46 -28.89
CA ILE A 350 -2.52 9.12 -30.31
C ILE A 350 -2.58 7.62 -30.55
N ASP A 351 -2.11 6.81 -29.60
CA ASP A 351 -2.05 5.36 -29.73
C ASP A 351 -3.33 4.71 -29.19
N PRO A 352 -4.11 4.00 -30.03
CA PRO A 352 -5.36 3.39 -29.59
C PRO A 352 -5.20 2.35 -28.47
N GLU A 353 -4.06 1.67 -28.38
CA GLU A 353 -3.81 0.68 -27.33
C GLU A 353 -3.45 1.36 -26.01
N HIS A 354 -2.65 2.43 -26.05
CA HIS A 354 -2.43 3.27 -24.86
C HIS A 354 -3.75 3.84 -24.34
N ALA A 355 -4.58 4.38 -25.23
CA ALA A 355 -5.89 4.92 -24.88
C ALA A 355 -6.80 3.86 -24.23
N ARG A 356 -6.75 2.61 -24.72
CA ARG A 356 -7.48 1.48 -24.12
C ARG A 356 -6.99 1.19 -22.70
N VAL A 357 -5.68 1.08 -22.49
CA VAL A 357 -5.08 0.86 -21.16
C VAL A 357 -5.44 1.99 -20.19
N ALA A 358 -5.38 3.24 -20.63
CA ALA A 358 -5.79 4.39 -19.83
C ALA A 358 -7.28 4.34 -19.48
N THR A 359 -8.16 4.05 -20.45
CA THR A 359 -9.61 3.96 -20.23
C THR A 359 -9.96 2.88 -19.22
N ASP A 360 -9.36 1.70 -19.34
CA ASP A 360 -9.58 0.59 -18.40
C ASP A 360 -9.10 0.97 -16.98
N SER A 361 -7.92 1.60 -16.88
CA SER A 361 -7.35 2.04 -15.60
C SER A 361 -8.22 3.10 -14.90
N LEU A 362 -8.71 4.08 -15.66
CA LEU A 362 -9.57 5.15 -15.14
C LEU A 362 -10.95 4.64 -14.71
N THR A 363 -11.50 3.66 -15.42
CA THR A 363 -12.74 2.97 -15.06
C THR A 363 -12.55 2.18 -13.76
N GLN A 364 -11.46 1.42 -13.65
CA GLN A 364 -11.13 0.68 -12.42
C GLN A 364 -10.90 1.62 -11.22
N ALA A 365 -10.36 2.82 -11.48
CA ALA A 365 -10.18 3.86 -10.48
C ALA A 365 -11.47 4.62 -10.12
N GLY A 366 -12.58 4.39 -10.84
CA GLY A 366 -13.89 4.98 -10.59
C GLY A 366 -14.01 6.46 -10.96
N VAL A 367 -13.20 6.94 -11.92
CA VAL A 367 -13.20 8.33 -12.39
C VAL A 367 -13.66 8.50 -13.84
N ASP A 368 -14.07 7.41 -14.49
CA ASP A 368 -14.51 7.38 -15.90
C ASP A 368 -15.64 8.37 -16.20
N ALA A 369 -16.54 8.61 -15.24
CA ALA A 369 -17.62 9.58 -15.41
C ALA A 369 -17.14 11.04 -15.58
N LEU A 370 -15.90 11.36 -15.19
CA LEU A 370 -15.30 12.69 -15.29
C LEU A 370 -14.38 12.86 -16.50
N VAL A 371 -13.96 11.76 -17.14
CA VAL A 371 -12.86 11.76 -18.12
C VAL A 371 -13.33 11.32 -19.50
N ASP A 372 -13.06 12.17 -20.50
CA ASP A 372 -13.26 11.89 -21.92
C ASP A 372 -11.89 11.63 -22.58
N VAL A 373 -11.63 10.38 -22.98
CA VAL A 373 -10.41 9.99 -23.71
C VAL A 373 -10.66 10.08 -25.21
N LEU A 374 -9.98 11.00 -25.89
CA LEU A 374 -10.09 11.20 -27.34
C LEU A 374 -8.88 10.60 -28.05
N VAL A 375 -9.15 9.65 -28.96
CA VAL A 375 -8.10 8.94 -29.70
C VAL A 375 -7.83 9.63 -31.04
N GLY A 376 -6.59 10.07 -31.24
CA GLY A 376 -6.15 10.66 -32.50
C GLY A 376 -4.94 11.60 -32.36
N PRO A 377 -4.42 12.13 -33.47
CA PRO A 377 -3.35 13.12 -33.43
C PRO A 377 -3.81 14.37 -32.68
N ALA A 378 -3.12 14.71 -31.59
CA ALA A 378 -3.55 15.79 -30.70
C ALA A 378 -3.77 17.12 -31.42
N ALA A 379 -2.91 17.47 -32.38
CA ALA A 379 -3.03 18.72 -33.11
C ALA A 379 -4.34 18.81 -33.91
N ASP A 380 -4.77 17.71 -34.53
CA ASP A 380 -6.00 17.66 -35.31
C ASP A 380 -7.23 17.63 -34.39
N THR A 381 -7.14 16.94 -33.25
CA THR A 381 -8.18 16.95 -32.22
C THR A 381 -8.40 18.35 -31.64
N LEU A 382 -7.32 19.09 -31.36
CA LEU A 382 -7.39 20.48 -30.89
C LEU A 382 -8.04 21.40 -31.93
N ASP A 383 -7.71 21.25 -33.21
CA ASP A 383 -8.36 22.00 -34.30
C ASP A 383 -9.88 21.73 -34.35
N GLY A 384 -10.28 20.47 -34.12
CA GLY A 384 -11.68 20.08 -33.99
C GLY A 384 -12.37 20.77 -32.80
N LEU A 385 -11.77 20.73 -31.60
CA LEU A 385 -12.33 21.37 -30.41
C LEU A 385 -12.51 22.89 -30.58
N ILE A 386 -11.57 23.55 -31.27
CA ILE A 386 -11.65 24.97 -31.61
C ILE A 386 -12.80 25.22 -32.60
N ALA A 387 -12.89 24.42 -33.67
CA ALA A 387 -13.94 24.55 -34.68
C ALA A 387 -15.34 24.33 -34.10
N ASP A 388 -15.47 23.42 -33.13
CA ASP A 388 -16.72 23.12 -32.42
C ASP A 388 -17.11 24.21 -31.40
N GLY A 389 -16.25 25.20 -31.15
CA GLY A 389 -16.49 26.26 -30.17
C GLY A 389 -16.54 25.73 -28.74
N THR A 390 -15.69 24.75 -28.44
CA THR A 390 -15.62 24.11 -27.12
C THR A 390 -15.41 25.15 -26.02
N GLU A 391 -16.10 24.99 -24.90
CA GLU A 391 -15.94 25.87 -23.75
C GLU A 391 -14.48 25.85 -23.25
N PRO A 392 -13.89 27.01 -22.94
CA PRO A 392 -12.50 27.10 -22.49
C PRO A 392 -12.14 26.22 -21.30
N TYR A 393 -10.88 25.81 -21.22
CA TYR A 393 -10.32 25.02 -20.12
C TYR A 393 -9.65 25.92 -19.08
N ASP A 394 -9.80 25.55 -17.80
CA ASP A 394 -9.18 26.25 -16.67
C ASP A 394 -7.70 25.86 -16.52
N LEU A 395 -7.38 24.60 -16.83
CA LEU A 395 -6.02 24.06 -16.79
C LEU A 395 -5.74 23.20 -18.02
N VAL A 396 -4.55 23.36 -18.58
CA VAL A 396 -4.03 22.51 -19.66
C VAL A 396 -2.71 21.88 -19.22
N PHE A 397 -2.58 20.57 -19.38
CA PHE A 397 -1.32 19.84 -19.21
C PHE A 397 -0.84 19.30 -20.55
N ILE A 398 0.40 19.64 -20.94
CA ILE A 398 1.00 19.25 -22.21
C ILE A 398 2.18 18.32 -21.94
N ASP A 399 1.98 17.03 -22.19
CA ASP A 399 3.02 15.99 -22.12
C ASP A 399 2.97 15.05 -23.35
N ALA A 400 3.06 15.66 -24.52
CA ALA A 400 3.11 14.97 -25.80
C ALA A 400 4.47 15.20 -26.50
N ASP A 401 4.51 15.02 -27.82
CA ASP A 401 5.72 15.20 -28.59
C ASP A 401 6.22 16.66 -28.58
N LYS A 402 7.51 16.82 -28.29
CA LYS A 402 8.06 18.13 -27.92
C LYS A 402 8.25 19.05 -29.13
N GLN A 403 8.43 18.49 -30.32
CA GLN A 403 8.53 19.27 -31.57
C GLN A 403 7.26 20.05 -31.90
N SER A 404 6.10 19.58 -31.44
CA SER A 404 4.79 20.19 -31.71
C SER A 404 4.33 21.19 -30.64
N ILE A 405 5.10 21.36 -29.54
CA ILE A 405 4.76 22.29 -28.45
C ILE A 405 4.37 23.69 -28.93
N PRO A 406 5.09 24.35 -29.87
CA PRO A 406 4.69 25.67 -30.34
C PRO A 406 3.27 25.71 -30.93
N ARG A 407 2.89 24.69 -31.72
CA ARG A 407 1.54 24.57 -32.27
C ARG A 407 0.51 24.32 -31.17
N TYR A 408 0.82 23.45 -30.22
CA TYR A 408 -0.07 23.20 -29.08
C TYR A 408 -0.31 24.48 -28.27
N LEU A 409 0.71 25.28 -28.00
CA LEU A 409 0.55 26.54 -27.27
C LEU A 409 -0.38 27.52 -28.01
N GLU A 410 -0.23 27.67 -29.32
CA GLU A 410 -1.14 28.49 -30.14
C GLU A 410 -2.59 27.98 -30.06
N GLN A 411 -2.80 26.67 -30.20
CA GLN A 411 -4.14 26.07 -30.12
C GLN A 411 -4.74 26.20 -28.70
N THR A 412 -3.93 26.04 -27.66
CA THR A 412 -4.41 26.17 -26.28
C THR A 412 -4.81 27.59 -25.92
N LEU A 413 -4.24 28.64 -26.55
CA LEU A 413 -4.69 30.03 -26.35
C LEU A 413 -6.13 30.29 -26.82
N GLU A 414 -6.58 29.52 -27.81
CA GLU A 414 -7.97 29.57 -28.33
C GLU A 414 -8.92 28.74 -27.46
N LEU A 415 -8.39 27.73 -26.76
CA LEU A 415 -9.13 26.83 -25.87
C LEU A 415 -9.02 27.23 -24.38
N THR A 416 -8.48 28.40 -24.06
CA THR A 416 -8.31 28.88 -22.68
C THR A 416 -8.83 30.31 -22.53
N HIS A 417 -9.00 30.74 -21.28
CA HIS A 417 -9.44 32.09 -20.94
C HIS A 417 -8.39 32.80 -20.07
N PRO A 418 -8.48 34.13 -19.90
CA PRO A 418 -7.64 34.84 -18.93
C PRO A 418 -7.69 34.19 -17.55
N GLY A 419 -6.52 33.90 -16.99
CA GLY A 419 -6.36 33.21 -15.71
C GLY A 419 -6.13 31.70 -15.82
N SER A 420 -6.41 31.06 -16.96
CA SER A 420 -6.11 29.65 -17.17
C SER A 420 -4.61 29.37 -16.98
N VAL A 421 -4.30 28.18 -16.48
CA VAL A 421 -2.93 27.71 -16.28
C VAL A 421 -2.57 26.66 -17.31
N VAL A 422 -1.40 26.79 -17.93
CA VAL A 422 -0.84 25.78 -18.85
C VAL A 422 0.47 25.25 -18.26
N VAL A 423 0.60 23.94 -18.18
CA VAL A 423 1.82 23.25 -17.73
C VAL A 423 2.37 22.45 -18.90
N VAL A 424 3.64 22.65 -19.24
CA VAL A 424 4.32 21.91 -20.32
C VAL A 424 5.46 21.11 -19.72
N ASP A 425 5.43 19.78 -19.85
CA ASP A 425 6.43 18.91 -19.23
C ASP A 425 7.65 18.61 -20.13
N ASN A 426 8.76 18.30 -19.47
CA ASN A 426 10.06 17.95 -20.03
C ASN A 426 10.68 19.04 -20.91
N VAL A 427 10.71 20.28 -20.42
CA VAL A 427 11.23 21.45 -21.16
C VAL A 427 12.69 21.77 -20.85
N VAL A 428 13.36 21.05 -19.95
CA VAL A 428 14.77 21.30 -19.63
C VAL A 428 15.68 20.31 -20.34
N ARG A 429 15.18 19.09 -20.60
CA ARG A 429 15.84 18.08 -21.45
C ARG A 429 17.27 17.77 -21.01
N GLY A 430 17.50 17.61 -19.71
CA GLY A 430 18.83 17.39 -19.15
C GLY A 430 19.83 18.52 -19.43
N GLY A 431 19.36 19.73 -19.74
CA GLY A 431 20.18 20.88 -20.12
C GLY A 431 20.53 20.96 -21.61
N ALA A 432 20.07 20.02 -22.44
CA ALA A 432 20.36 20.01 -23.88
C ALA A 432 19.87 21.27 -24.61
N VAL A 433 18.86 21.97 -24.05
CA VAL A 433 18.36 23.25 -24.57
C VAL A 433 19.40 24.37 -24.58
N LEU A 434 20.56 24.21 -23.94
CA LEU A 434 21.67 25.17 -24.01
C LEU A 434 22.45 25.08 -25.33
N ASP A 435 22.43 23.92 -25.98
CA ASP A 435 23.11 23.72 -27.26
C ASP A 435 22.22 24.23 -28.40
N ALA A 436 22.68 25.29 -29.06
CA ALA A 436 21.95 25.91 -30.18
C ALA A 436 21.92 25.03 -31.43
N ASP A 437 22.96 24.20 -31.62
CA ASP A 437 23.15 23.36 -32.80
C ASP A 437 22.68 21.91 -32.57
N HIS A 438 21.99 21.65 -31.45
CA HIS A 438 21.50 20.32 -31.08
C HIS A 438 20.54 19.77 -32.15
N THR A 439 20.79 18.56 -32.65
CA THR A 439 20.06 18.02 -33.83
C THR A 439 18.72 17.34 -33.50
N ASP A 440 18.44 17.06 -32.22
CA ASP A 440 17.17 16.46 -31.78
C ASP A 440 16.00 17.47 -31.90
N GLU A 441 15.02 17.16 -32.75
CA GLU A 441 13.81 17.98 -32.95
C GLU A 441 13.01 18.23 -31.67
N ARG A 442 13.12 17.34 -30.67
CA ARG A 442 12.46 17.53 -29.37
C ARG A 442 13.09 18.68 -28.60
N VAL A 443 14.41 18.81 -28.65
CA VAL A 443 15.15 19.94 -28.05
C VAL A 443 14.85 21.21 -28.82
N GLN A 444 14.86 21.16 -30.16
CA GLN A 444 14.53 22.32 -30.99
C GLN A 444 13.08 22.79 -30.82
N GLY A 445 12.12 21.89 -30.61
CA GLY A 445 10.73 22.22 -30.27
C GLY A 445 10.63 23.06 -29.00
N VAL A 446 11.35 22.67 -27.95
CA VAL A 446 11.40 23.42 -26.69
C VAL A 446 12.12 24.76 -26.85
N ARG A 447 13.19 24.84 -27.65
CA ARG A 447 13.84 26.13 -27.94
C ARG A 447 12.88 27.09 -28.65
N ARG A 448 12.16 26.60 -29.67
CA ARG A 448 11.10 27.35 -30.37
C ARG A 448 9.98 27.78 -29.42
N MET A 449 9.62 26.97 -28.43
CA MET A 449 8.68 27.34 -27.37
C MET A 449 9.18 28.56 -26.57
N VAL A 450 10.45 28.56 -26.15
CA VAL A 450 11.04 29.71 -25.41
C VAL A 450 11.06 30.96 -26.27
N ASP A 451 11.43 30.86 -27.56
CA ASP A 451 11.39 31.99 -28.50
C ASP A 451 9.97 32.54 -28.65
N LEU A 452 8.96 31.67 -28.75
CA LEU A 452 7.54 32.05 -28.84
C LEU A 452 7.03 32.72 -27.57
N LEU A 453 7.47 32.28 -26.39
CA LEU A 453 7.05 32.83 -25.10
C LEU A 453 7.77 34.12 -24.72
N THR A 454 8.91 34.41 -25.35
CA THR A 454 9.67 35.64 -25.09
C THR A 454 8.84 36.87 -25.50
N ASP A 455 8.56 37.75 -24.52
CA ASP A 455 7.71 38.93 -24.68
C ASP A 455 6.29 38.62 -25.21
N HIS A 456 5.78 37.41 -24.98
CA HIS A 456 4.47 37.01 -25.47
C HIS A 456 3.35 37.85 -24.81
N PRO A 457 2.40 38.42 -25.59
CA PRO A 457 1.42 39.36 -25.05
C PRO A 457 0.38 38.67 -24.15
N ARG A 458 0.06 37.40 -24.43
CA ARG A 458 -1.01 36.66 -23.74
C ARG A 458 -0.53 35.59 -22.76
N TYR A 459 0.76 35.29 -22.69
CA TYR A 459 1.29 34.32 -21.73
C TYR A 459 2.23 35.03 -20.77
N ASP A 460 2.06 34.76 -19.48
CA ASP A 460 3.09 34.94 -18.48
C ASP A 460 3.69 33.58 -18.17
N ALA A 461 5.01 33.42 -18.24
CA ALA A 461 5.64 32.11 -18.22
C ALA A 461 6.89 32.07 -17.35
N THR A 462 7.13 30.92 -16.72
CA THR A 462 8.40 30.58 -16.09
C THR A 462 8.72 29.10 -16.32
N VAL A 463 9.99 28.72 -16.16
CA VAL A 463 10.44 27.33 -16.21
C VAL A 463 11.03 26.96 -14.86
N VAL A 464 10.55 25.84 -14.31
CA VAL A 464 11.07 25.27 -13.06
C VAL A 464 11.84 24.01 -13.41
N GLN A 465 13.15 24.04 -13.14
CA GLN A 465 14.00 22.86 -13.25
C GLN A 465 13.71 21.90 -12.10
N THR A 466 13.69 20.61 -12.41
CA THR A 466 13.46 19.53 -11.45
C THR A 466 14.58 18.50 -11.53
N VAL A 467 14.89 17.94 -10.37
CA VAL A 467 15.71 16.75 -10.24
C VAL A 467 14.92 15.75 -9.40
N GLY A 468 15.02 14.48 -9.71
CA GLY A 468 14.29 13.44 -8.99
C GLY A 468 14.72 12.04 -9.43
N SER A 469 13.93 11.06 -9.02
CA SER A 469 14.10 9.63 -9.35
C SER A 469 14.10 9.32 -10.86
N LYS A 470 13.65 10.25 -11.70
CA LYS A 470 13.70 10.17 -13.18
C LYS A 470 14.81 11.01 -13.81
N GLY A 471 15.72 11.55 -13.00
CA GLY A 471 16.87 12.36 -13.45
C GLY A 471 16.61 13.86 -13.43
N TYR A 472 17.30 14.60 -14.32
CA TYR A 472 17.26 16.05 -14.42
C TYR A 472 16.41 16.51 -15.62
N ASP A 473 15.33 17.24 -15.33
CA ASP A 473 14.47 17.88 -16.34
C ASP A 473 13.79 19.14 -15.75
N GLY A 474 12.53 19.40 -16.11
CA GLY A 474 11.71 20.49 -15.61
C GLY A 474 10.45 20.71 -16.44
N PHE A 475 9.59 21.60 -15.96
CA PHE A 475 8.34 21.96 -16.63
C PHE A 475 8.23 23.48 -16.78
N ALA A 476 7.52 23.92 -17.81
CA ALA A 476 7.10 25.30 -17.95
C ALA A 476 5.74 25.48 -17.26
N LEU A 477 5.60 26.56 -16.48
CA LEU A 477 4.33 27.00 -15.90
C LEU A 477 3.94 28.33 -16.53
N LEU A 478 2.78 28.34 -17.17
CA LEU A 478 2.26 29.49 -17.88
C LEU A 478 0.90 29.89 -17.31
N ARG A 479 0.62 31.19 -17.34
CA ARG A 479 -0.68 31.77 -17.03
C ARG A 479 -1.16 32.62 -18.20
N VAL A 480 -2.39 32.42 -18.63
CA VAL A 480 -3.02 33.24 -19.69
C VAL A 480 -3.36 34.61 -19.12
N ARG A 481 -2.85 35.67 -19.76
CA ARG A 481 -3.11 37.06 -19.39
C ARG A 481 -4.47 37.53 -19.94
N ALA A 482 -4.99 38.59 -19.32
CA ALA A 482 -6.20 39.28 -19.75
C ALA A 482 -6.02 40.04 -21.06
#